data_AF-A0A961K4Q7-F1
#
_entry.id   AF-A0A961K4Q7-F1
#
_cell.length_a   1.000
_cell.length_b   1.000
_cell.length_c   1.000
_cell.angle_alpha   90.00
_cell.angle_beta   90.00
_cell.angle_gamma   90.00
#
_symmetry.space_group_name_H-M   'P 1'
#
loop_
_entity.id
_entity.type
_entity.pdbx_description
1 polymer ?
#
loop_
_entity_poly.entity_id
_entity_poly.type
_entity_poly.pdbx_seq_one_letter_code
_entity_poly.pdbx_strand_id
1 'polypeptide(L)'
;MREDWIDKARGIGIILVVFGHAWRGIAESGLAIPAGLYEGVDRTIYAFHMPLFFLLSGMFLERIIARTDVPQYFVSRLVRLIWPLFLWTWLFFGFKLLAGSHQNTPLSGADFPFFPLPPLLHFWFLWALFLIQILVGVLAKAAGPLSRTTAFWSGLLVLTVAAASWVNIPGALIPWLGAALESAPYVVVGVVLARMQRLPARPAWGLLAAAVFVAAIAYALTTGTTRLEHSLVTILAIVALTLAIHVADSSSGAFRNARWLAHLGRVSMAIYLGHTIFSAAFRSLLLGVGIDQVWIVLAVAVAVGLAGPVALDWIARRLGVARLLGF
;
A
#
# COMPACT_ATOMS: atom_id res chain seq x y z
N MET A 1 0.24 0.97 -23.52
CA MET A 1 1.09 1.90 -22.74
C MET A 1 0.98 1.54 -21.26
N ARG A 2 2.10 1.45 -20.54
CA ARG A 2 2.06 1.71 -19.10
C ARG A 2 1.74 3.20 -18.95
N GLU A 3 0.82 3.52 -18.08
CA GLU A 3 0.42 4.91 -17.87
C GLU A 3 1.29 5.46 -16.75
N ASP A 4 2.22 6.35 -17.10
CA ASP A 4 3.23 6.89 -16.17
C ASP A 4 2.61 7.49 -14.91
N TRP A 5 1.40 8.06 -15.00
CA TRP A 5 0.65 8.57 -13.85
C TRP A 5 0.33 7.50 -12.79
N ILE A 6 0.09 6.24 -13.18
CA ILE A 6 -0.19 5.14 -12.24
C ILE A 6 1.08 4.81 -11.45
N ASP A 7 2.23 4.74 -12.14
CA ASP A 7 3.52 4.56 -11.49
C ASP A 7 3.84 5.75 -10.57
N LYS A 8 3.50 6.99 -10.97
CA LYS A 8 3.65 8.17 -10.09
C LYS A 8 2.75 8.12 -8.87
N ALA A 9 1.48 7.73 -9.01
CA ALA A 9 0.56 7.57 -7.89
C ALA A 9 1.11 6.53 -6.89
N ARG A 10 1.65 5.41 -7.39
CA ARG A 10 2.33 4.42 -6.57
C ARG A 10 3.61 4.96 -5.92
N GLY A 11 4.34 5.82 -6.62
CA GLY A 11 5.49 6.56 -6.09
C GLY A 11 5.14 7.46 -4.91
N ILE A 12 4.03 8.22 -5.00
CA ILE A 12 3.52 9.03 -3.89
C ILE A 12 3.13 8.13 -2.72
N GLY A 13 2.36 7.07 -3.01
CA GLY A 13 1.94 6.10 -2.01
C GLY A 13 3.13 5.49 -1.26
N ILE A 14 4.19 5.07 -1.97
CA ILE A 14 5.31 4.38 -1.33
C ILE A 14 6.15 5.32 -0.47
N ILE A 15 6.29 6.60 -0.87
CA ILE A 15 6.91 7.62 -0.01
C ILE A 15 6.13 7.76 1.29
N LEU A 16 4.79 7.80 1.22
CA LEU A 16 3.93 7.90 2.39
C LEU A 16 4.00 6.67 3.30
N VAL A 17 4.16 5.46 2.75
CA VAL A 17 4.41 4.23 3.53
C VAL A 17 5.71 4.37 4.34
N VAL A 18 6.80 4.74 3.66
CA VAL A 18 8.11 4.91 4.33
C VAL A 18 8.05 6.00 5.38
N PHE A 19 7.42 7.14 5.06
CA PHE A 19 7.22 8.22 6.01
C PHE A 19 6.39 7.77 7.21
N GLY A 20 5.24 7.11 7.01
CA GLY A 20 4.37 6.66 8.10
C GLY A 20 5.08 5.69 9.05
N HIS A 21 5.86 4.75 8.52
CA HIS A 21 6.64 3.83 9.35
C HIS A 21 7.83 4.50 10.05
N ALA A 22 8.49 5.46 9.41
CA ALA A 22 9.50 6.29 10.07
C ALA A 22 8.90 7.12 11.21
N TRP A 23 7.74 7.74 10.97
CA TRP A 23 6.99 8.55 11.94
C TRP A 23 6.59 7.75 13.18
N ARG A 24 5.93 6.60 12.99
CA ARG A 24 5.58 5.68 14.10
C ARG A 24 6.82 5.18 14.82
N GLY A 25 7.85 4.82 14.07
CA GLY A 25 9.09 4.31 14.63
C GLY A 25 9.87 5.32 15.48
N ILE A 26 9.76 6.62 15.20
CA ILE A 26 10.31 7.69 16.05
C ILE A 26 9.57 7.73 17.39
N ALA A 27 8.24 7.71 17.37
CA ALA A 27 7.44 7.68 18.59
C ALA A 27 7.75 6.44 19.44
N GLU A 28 7.87 5.26 18.80
CA GLU A 28 8.26 4.00 19.46
C GLU A 28 9.69 4.04 20.04
N SER A 29 10.58 4.90 19.52
CA SER A 29 11.94 5.06 20.04
C SER A 29 12.05 5.98 21.26
N GLY A 30 10.92 6.51 21.75
CA GLY A 30 10.88 7.39 22.92
C GLY A 30 11.15 8.87 22.63
N LEU A 31 11.35 9.25 21.37
CA LEU A 31 11.49 10.65 20.98
C LEU A 31 10.14 11.37 21.10
N ALA A 32 10.14 12.52 21.78
CA ALA A 32 8.93 13.27 22.06
C ALA A 32 8.36 13.93 20.79
N ILE A 33 7.13 13.56 20.43
CA ILE A 33 6.32 14.22 19.41
C ILE A 33 5.05 14.74 20.09
N PRO A 34 4.63 16.00 19.87
CA PRO A 34 3.35 16.48 20.38
C PRO A 34 2.20 15.56 19.96
N ALA A 35 1.40 15.08 20.90
CA ALA A 35 0.40 14.04 20.66
C ALA A 35 -0.58 14.39 19.52
N GLY A 36 -1.10 15.62 19.50
CA GLY A 36 -2.01 16.08 18.45
C GLY A 36 -1.35 16.14 17.06
N LEU A 37 -0.05 16.46 16.99
CA LEU A 37 0.70 16.41 15.73
C LEU A 37 0.92 14.97 15.28
N TYR A 38 1.32 14.09 16.21
CA TYR A 38 1.50 12.66 15.94
C TYR A 38 0.24 12.03 15.37
N GLU A 39 -0.88 12.18 16.09
CA GLU A 39 -2.17 11.62 15.71
C GLU A 39 -2.72 12.23 14.42
N GLY A 40 -2.60 13.55 14.25
CA GLY A 40 -3.04 14.23 13.04
C GLY A 40 -2.30 13.74 11.79
N VAL A 41 -0.98 13.64 11.85
CA VAL A 41 -0.16 13.11 10.74
C VAL A 41 -0.47 11.64 10.47
N ASP A 42 -0.53 10.81 11.52
CA ASP A 42 -0.78 9.38 11.39
C ASP A 42 -2.16 9.12 10.75
N ARG A 43 -3.22 9.71 11.29
CA ARG A 43 -4.57 9.54 10.76
C ARG A 43 -4.69 10.05 9.33
N THR A 44 -4.08 11.19 9.00
CA THR A 44 -4.11 11.75 7.64
C THR A 44 -3.50 10.79 6.63
N ILE A 45 -2.34 10.23 6.93
CA ILE A 45 -1.65 9.31 6.03
C ILE A 45 -2.44 8.02 5.89
N TYR A 46 -2.81 7.39 7.01
CA TYR A 46 -3.51 6.09 7.01
C TYR A 46 -4.95 6.17 6.48
N ALA A 47 -5.56 7.35 6.38
CA ALA A 47 -6.88 7.53 5.79
C ALA A 47 -6.96 7.19 4.30
N PHE A 48 -5.85 7.22 3.55
CA PHE A 48 -5.92 6.98 2.09
C PHE A 48 -4.74 6.26 1.47
N HIS A 49 -3.53 6.28 2.04
CA HIS A 49 -2.36 5.79 1.30
C HIS A 49 -2.39 4.28 1.02
N MET A 50 -2.84 3.45 1.98
CA MET A 50 -3.01 2.00 1.75
C MET A 50 -4.23 1.70 0.84
N PRO A 51 -5.42 2.30 1.07
CA PRO A 51 -6.53 2.23 0.12
C PRO A 51 -6.13 2.60 -1.33
N LEU A 52 -5.26 3.60 -1.51
CA LEU A 52 -4.71 3.96 -2.82
C LEU A 52 -3.96 2.77 -3.45
N PHE A 53 -3.09 2.07 -2.72
CA PHE A 53 -2.40 0.88 -3.25
C PHE A 53 -3.35 -0.25 -3.65
N PHE A 54 -4.43 -0.46 -2.89
CA PHE A 54 -5.46 -1.45 -3.25
C PHE A 54 -6.17 -1.05 -4.55
N LEU A 55 -6.56 0.22 -4.70
CA LEU A 55 -7.15 0.74 -5.93
C LEU A 55 -6.21 0.58 -7.13
N LEU A 56 -4.96 1.03 -7.01
CA LEU A 56 -3.99 0.89 -8.10
C LEU A 56 -3.78 -0.58 -8.45
N SER A 57 -3.78 -1.49 -7.47
CA SER A 57 -3.70 -2.93 -7.71
C SER A 57 -4.93 -3.47 -8.46
N GLY A 58 -6.13 -2.98 -8.13
CA GLY A 58 -7.37 -3.27 -8.85
C GLY A 58 -7.34 -2.86 -10.32
N MET A 59 -6.74 -1.71 -10.62
CA MET A 59 -6.60 -1.25 -12.01
C MET A 59 -5.76 -2.21 -12.86
N PHE A 60 -4.72 -2.82 -12.29
CA PHE A 60 -3.94 -3.86 -12.98
C PHE A 60 -4.65 -5.21 -13.01
N LEU A 61 -5.45 -5.52 -11.97
CA LEU A 61 -6.15 -6.78 -11.82
C LEU A 61 -7.12 -7.04 -12.98
N GLU A 62 -7.83 -6.00 -13.45
CA GLU A 62 -8.73 -6.09 -14.61
C GLU A 62 -8.06 -6.77 -15.82
N ARG A 63 -6.88 -6.25 -16.19
CA ARG A 63 -6.12 -6.77 -17.34
C ARG A 63 -5.55 -8.16 -17.09
N ILE A 64 -5.19 -8.48 -15.85
CA ILE A 64 -4.68 -9.81 -15.48
C ILE A 64 -5.80 -10.84 -15.64
N ILE A 65 -6.99 -10.57 -15.08
CA ILE A 65 -8.16 -11.45 -15.19
C ILE A 65 -8.54 -11.69 -16.65
N ALA A 66 -8.47 -10.66 -17.50
CA ALA A 66 -8.82 -10.78 -18.91
C ALA A 66 -7.82 -11.62 -19.75
N ARG A 67 -6.56 -11.74 -19.30
CA ARG A 67 -5.45 -12.29 -20.13
C ARG A 67 -4.90 -13.64 -19.69
N THR A 68 -5.22 -14.10 -18.50
CA THR A 68 -4.73 -15.39 -17.99
C THR A 68 -5.84 -16.42 -17.94
N ASP A 69 -5.52 -17.70 -18.10
CA ASP A 69 -6.43 -18.78 -17.69
C ASP A 69 -6.50 -18.89 -16.15
N VAL A 70 -7.25 -19.88 -15.65
CA VAL A 70 -7.40 -20.14 -14.21
C VAL A 70 -6.04 -20.51 -13.58
N PRO A 71 -5.34 -21.60 -13.97
CA PRO A 71 -4.06 -21.96 -13.37
C PRO A 71 -3.02 -20.81 -13.38
N GLN A 72 -2.84 -20.14 -14.52
CA GLN A 72 -1.90 -19.03 -14.65
C GLN A 72 -2.25 -17.87 -13.72
N TYR A 73 -3.55 -17.59 -13.55
CA TYR A 73 -4.01 -16.55 -12.63
C TYR A 73 -3.52 -16.85 -11.20
N PHE A 74 -3.83 -18.03 -10.67
CA PHE A 74 -3.49 -18.43 -9.31
C PHE A 74 -1.98 -18.48 -9.06
N VAL A 75 -1.22 -19.13 -9.95
CA VAL A 75 0.24 -19.22 -9.83
C VAL A 75 0.87 -17.82 -9.83
N SER A 76 0.38 -16.92 -10.69
CA SER A 76 0.93 -15.56 -10.74
C SER A 76 0.67 -14.76 -9.45
N ARG A 77 -0.41 -15.04 -8.71
CA ARG A 77 -0.72 -14.39 -7.42
C ARG A 77 0.17 -14.94 -6.31
N LEU A 78 0.33 -16.27 -6.26
CA LEU A 78 1.21 -16.94 -5.32
C LEU A 78 2.66 -16.43 -5.44
N VAL A 79 3.22 -16.44 -6.64
CA VAL A 79 4.60 -16.01 -6.88
C VAL A 79 4.79 -14.50 -6.64
N ARG A 80 3.77 -13.68 -6.91
CA ARG A 80 3.90 -12.22 -6.77
C ARG A 80 3.64 -11.71 -5.36
N LEU A 81 2.82 -12.38 -4.56
CA LEU A 81 2.35 -11.88 -3.27
C LEU A 81 2.78 -12.78 -2.11
N ILE A 82 2.60 -14.09 -2.24
CA ILE A 82 2.90 -15.06 -1.18
C ILE A 82 4.40 -15.32 -1.09
N TRP A 83 5.10 -15.51 -2.22
CA TRP A 83 6.54 -15.74 -2.17
C TRP A 83 7.31 -14.58 -1.49
N PRO A 84 7.11 -13.29 -1.87
CA PRO A 84 7.79 -12.20 -1.20
C PRO A 84 7.38 -12.05 0.26
N LEU A 85 6.10 -12.26 0.59
CA LEU A 85 5.60 -12.26 1.97
C LEU A 85 6.37 -13.27 2.83
N PHE A 86 6.46 -14.53 2.38
CA PHE A 86 7.15 -15.58 3.12
C PHE A 86 8.63 -15.26 3.26
N LEU A 87 9.32 -14.99 2.14
CA LEU A 87 10.76 -14.72 2.14
C LEU A 87 11.12 -13.56 3.08
N TRP A 88 10.43 -12.42 2.95
CA TRP A 88 10.77 -11.22 3.69
C TRP A 88 10.34 -11.26 5.15
N THR A 89 9.30 -12.02 5.48
CA THR A 89 8.99 -12.30 6.89
C THR A 89 10.20 -12.98 7.54
N TRP A 90 10.72 -14.05 6.95
CA TRP A 90 11.88 -14.76 7.50
C TRP A 90 13.15 -13.92 7.51
N LEU A 91 13.44 -13.17 6.45
CA LEU A 91 14.57 -12.25 6.43
C LEU A 91 14.46 -11.22 7.56
N PHE A 92 13.29 -10.62 7.76
CA PHE A 92 13.07 -9.62 8.80
C PHE A 92 13.24 -10.22 10.21
N PHE A 93 12.74 -11.44 10.44
CA PHE A 93 13.01 -12.18 11.69
C PHE A 93 14.51 -12.42 11.90
N GLY A 94 15.22 -12.86 10.86
CA GLY A 94 16.67 -13.05 10.91
C GLY A 94 17.42 -11.77 11.27
N PHE A 95 17.08 -10.64 10.62
CA PHE A 95 17.67 -9.34 10.94
C PHE A 95 17.36 -8.88 12.38
N LYS A 96 16.14 -9.12 12.86
CA LYS A 96 15.79 -8.82 14.25
C LYS A 96 16.61 -9.63 15.24
N LEU A 97 16.75 -10.94 15.03
CA LEU A 97 17.59 -11.80 15.89
C LEU A 97 19.04 -11.31 15.94
N LEU A 98 19.62 -10.93 14.79
CA LEU A 98 20.98 -10.39 14.72
C LEU A 98 21.13 -9.03 15.42
N ALA A 99 20.07 -8.21 15.46
CA ALA A 99 20.09 -6.91 16.12
C ALA A 99 20.09 -6.98 17.66
N GLY A 100 19.78 -8.14 18.26
CA GLY A 100 19.93 -8.36 19.70
C GLY A 100 19.17 -7.35 20.57
N SER A 101 19.86 -6.73 21.54
CA SER A 101 19.30 -5.73 22.48
C SER A 101 19.01 -4.36 21.86
N HIS A 102 19.40 -4.10 20.61
CA HIS A 102 19.13 -2.84 19.91
C HIS A 102 17.75 -2.81 19.22
N GLN A 103 16.88 -3.77 19.55
CA GLN A 103 15.52 -3.86 19.01
C GLN A 103 14.55 -2.97 19.79
N ASN A 104 13.65 -2.28 19.08
CA ASN A 104 12.48 -1.63 19.69
C ASN A 104 11.52 -2.62 20.36
N THR A 105 11.56 -3.90 19.97
CA THR A 105 10.70 -4.97 20.52
C THR A 105 11.47 -6.30 20.48
N PRO A 106 11.91 -6.84 21.63
CA PRO A 106 12.66 -8.10 21.68
C PRO A 106 11.83 -9.26 21.14
N LEU A 107 12.44 -10.14 20.34
CA LEU A 107 11.87 -11.41 19.92
C LEU A 107 12.71 -12.57 20.48
N SER A 108 12.06 -13.56 21.06
CA SER A 108 12.69 -14.83 21.44
C SER A 108 12.68 -15.83 20.27
N GLY A 109 13.55 -16.84 20.31
CA GLY A 109 13.51 -17.94 19.33
C GLY A 109 12.21 -18.76 19.37
N ALA A 110 11.45 -18.68 20.47
CA ALA A 110 10.12 -19.28 20.59
C ALA A 110 9.02 -18.46 19.89
N ASP A 111 9.29 -17.18 19.59
CA ASP A 111 8.42 -16.30 18.80
C ASP A 111 8.65 -16.44 17.30
N PHE A 112 9.56 -17.33 16.88
CA PHE A 112 9.78 -17.64 15.47
C PHE A 112 8.52 -18.31 14.95
N PRO A 113 7.71 -17.62 14.11
CA PRO A 113 6.41 -18.14 13.76
C PRO A 113 6.65 -19.38 12.90
N PHE A 114 6.16 -20.56 13.30
CA PHE A 114 6.29 -21.78 12.49
C PHE A 114 5.73 -21.60 11.07
N PHE A 115 4.86 -20.59 10.91
CA PHE A 115 4.25 -20.18 9.68
C PHE A 115 4.11 -18.64 9.66
N PRO A 116 4.46 -17.93 8.58
CA PRO A 116 4.44 -16.47 8.52
C PRO A 116 3.03 -15.85 8.50
N LEU A 117 2.00 -16.64 8.85
CA LEU A 117 0.61 -16.22 8.93
C LEU A 117 0.04 -16.48 10.35
N PRO A 118 -0.80 -15.59 10.90
CA PRO A 118 -1.29 -14.35 10.27
C PRO A 118 -0.16 -13.34 10.02
N PRO A 119 -0.28 -12.50 8.97
CA PRO A 119 0.82 -11.64 8.56
C PRO A 119 1.20 -10.68 9.69
N LEU A 120 2.50 -10.56 9.93
CA LEU A 120 3.04 -9.65 10.94
C LEU A 120 3.56 -8.36 10.29
N LEU A 121 3.73 -7.33 11.11
CA LEU A 121 4.35 -6.05 10.71
C LEU A 121 3.58 -5.40 9.54
N HIS A 122 4.28 -4.72 8.64
CA HIS A 122 3.69 -4.07 7.48
C HIS A 122 3.27 -5.06 6.37
N PHE A 123 3.57 -6.36 6.50
CA PHE A 123 3.31 -7.38 5.47
C PHE A 123 1.83 -7.79 5.33
N TRP A 124 0.96 -7.33 6.23
CA TRP A 124 -0.49 -7.55 6.17
C TRP A 124 -1.08 -7.16 4.81
N PHE A 125 -0.53 -6.14 4.14
CA PHE A 125 -1.01 -5.69 2.85
C PHE A 125 -0.85 -6.74 1.75
N LEU A 126 0.26 -7.49 1.70
CA LEU A 126 0.44 -8.55 0.69
C LEU A 126 -0.56 -9.69 0.91
N TRP A 127 -0.77 -10.07 2.17
CA TRP A 127 -1.74 -11.10 2.53
C TRP A 127 -3.18 -10.68 2.19
N ALA A 128 -3.58 -9.48 2.62
CA ALA A 128 -4.90 -8.94 2.33
C ALA A 128 -5.13 -8.81 0.81
N LEU A 129 -4.14 -8.28 0.08
CA LEU A 129 -4.21 -8.14 -1.37
C LEU A 129 -4.30 -9.51 -2.07
N PHE A 130 -3.58 -10.52 -1.57
CA PHE A 130 -3.68 -11.88 -2.09
C PHE A 130 -5.11 -12.42 -1.92
N LEU A 131 -5.66 -12.37 -0.71
CA LEU A 131 -7.01 -12.84 -0.43
C LEU A 131 -8.06 -12.16 -1.31
N ILE A 132 -7.99 -10.83 -1.44
CA ILE A 132 -8.90 -10.06 -2.28
C ILE A 132 -8.74 -10.46 -3.75
N GLN A 133 -7.51 -10.55 -4.27
CA GLN A 133 -7.28 -10.92 -5.67
C GLN A 133 -7.74 -12.35 -5.95
N ILE A 134 -7.56 -13.30 -5.03
CA ILE A 134 -8.07 -14.66 -5.20
C ILE A 134 -9.60 -14.65 -5.24
N LEU A 135 -10.27 -14.02 -4.26
CA LEU A 135 -11.73 -13.95 -4.22
C LEU A 135 -12.30 -13.28 -5.47
N VAL A 136 -11.84 -12.08 -5.79
CA VAL A 136 -12.29 -11.31 -6.96
C VAL A 136 -12.03 -12.07 -8.26
N GLY A 137 -10.86 -12.71 -8.37
CA GLY A 137 -10.50 -13.52 -9.53
C GLY A 137 -11.43 -14.73 -9.70
N VAL A 138 -11.69 -15.48 -8.63
CA VAL A 138 -12.62 -16.61 -8.63
C VAL A 138 -14.01 -16.16 -9.08
N LEU A 139 -14.55 -15.09 -8.48
CA LEU A 139 -15.85 -14.56 -8.82
C LEU A 139 -15.94 -14.14 -10.29
N ALA A 140 -14.92 -13.44 -10.80
CA ALA A 140 -14.87 -13.01 -12.19
C ALA A 140 -14.77 -14.20 -13.17
N LYS A 141 -13.95 -15.22 -12.85
CA LYS A 141 -13.82 -16.42 -13.68
C LYS A 141 -15.10 -17.25 -13.68
N ALA A 142 -15.74 -17.42 -12.52
CA ALA A 142 -17.01 -18.13 -12.39
C ALA A 142 -18.15 -17.40 -13.13
N ALA A 143 -18.16 -16.06 -13.11
CA ALA A 143 -19.14 -15.24 -13.84
C ALA A 143 -18.97 -15.29 -15.37
N GLY A 144 -17.86 -15.85 -15.89
CA GLY A 144 -17.63 -16.05 -17.31
C GLY A 144 -17.81 -14.75 -18.12
N PRO A 145 -18.67 -14.72 -19.17
CA PRO A 145 -18.90 -13.53 -19.98
C PRO A 145 -19.42 -12.31 -19.21
N LEU A 146 -20.16 -12.49 -18.11
CA LEU A 146 -20.71 -11.36 -17.33
C LEU A 146 -19.60 -10.48 -16.74
N SER A 147 -18.46 -11.06 -16.41
CA SER A 147 -17.29 -10.34 -15.88
C SER A 147 -16.70 -9.30 -16.87
N ARG A 148 -17.13 -9.34 -18.14
CA ARG A 148 -16.76 -8.33 -19.15
C ARG A 148 -17.64 -7.07 -19.08
N THR A 149 -18.69 -7.06 -18.27
CA THR A 149 -19.61 -5.91 -18.17
C THR A 149 -19.21 -5.00 -17.01
N THR A 150 -19.40 -3.69 -17.17
CA THR A 150 -19.24 -2.74 -16.04
C THR A 150 -20.28 -2.99 -14.96
N ALA A 151 -21.48 -3.45 -15.32
CA ALA A 151 -22.56 -3.77 -14.38
C ALA A 151 -22.16 -4.85 -13.36
N PHE A 152 -21.46 -5.90 -13.79
CA PHE A 152 -20.94 -6.93 -12.87
C PHE A 152 -19.99 -6.32 -11.82
N TRP A 153 -19.04 -5.49 -12.26
CA TRP A 153 -18.06 -4.87 -11.37
C TRP A 153 -18.67 -3.82 -10.45
N SER A 154 -19.65 -3.05 -10.93
CA SER A 154 -20.43 -2.13 -10.09
C SER A 154 -21.27 -2.87 -9.05
N GLY A 155 -21.89 -3.99 -9.41
CA GLY A 155 -22.61 -4.86 -8.48
C GLY A 155 -21.66 -5.45 -7.43
N LEU A 156 -20.50 -5.95 -7.85
CA LEU A 156 -19.47 -6.45 -6.93
C LEU A 156 -18.95 -5.35 -6.00
N LEU A 157 -18.81 -4.11 -6.49
CA LEU A 157 -18.42 -2.97 -5.65
C LEU A 157 -19.43 -2.75 -4.53
N VAL A 158 -20.74 -2.69 -4.86
CA VAL A 158 -21.81 -2.57 -3.86
C VAL A 158 -21.76 -3.71 -2.85
N LEU A 159 -21.56 -4.95 -3.31
CA LEU A 159 -21.44 -6.12 -2.43
C LEU A 159 -20.23 -6.03 -1.50
N THR A 160 -19.06 -5.62 -2.00
CA THR A 160 -17.86 -5.47 -1.16
C THR A 160 -17.99 -4.33 -0.16
N VAL A 161 -18.60 -3.19 -0.54
CA VAL A 161 -18.89 -2.09 0.40
C VAL A 161 -19.85 -2.57 1.49
N ALA A 162 -20.88 -3.32 1.10
CA ALA A 162 -21.82 -3.89 2.05
C ALA A 162 -21.13 -4.87 3.00
N ALA A 163 -20.29 -5.75 2.48
CA ALA A 163 -19.54 -6.71 3.28
C ALA A 163 -18.62 -5.99 4.28
N ALA A 164 -17.83 -4.99 3.84
CA ALA A 164 -16.96 -4.20 4.70
C ALA A 164 -17.72 -3.42 5.79
N SER A 165 -18.98 -3.06 5.52
CA SER A 165 -19.79 -2.25 6.43
C SER A 165 -20.50 -3.09 7.49
N TRP A 166 -21.03 -4.25 7.10
CA TRP A 166 -21.99 -5.00 7.93
C TRP A 166 -21.54 -6.40 8.35
N VAL A 167 -20.53 -6.98 7.70
CA VAL A 167 -20.02 -8.30 8.13
C VAL A 167 -19.17 -8.12 9.38
N ASN A 168 -19.51 -8.86 10.43
CA ASN A 168 -18.71 -8.95 11.64
C ASN A 168 -17.86 -10.22 11.61
N ILE A 169 -16.55 -10.04 11.62
CA ILE A 169 -15.58 -11.14 11.65
C ILE A 169 -15.37 -11.56 13.12
N PRO A 170 -15.45 -12.86 13.46
CA PRO A 170 -15.07 -13.36 14.77
C PRO A 170 -13.65 -12.92 15.15
N GLY A 171 -13.42 -12.52 16.40
CA GLY A 171 -12.13 -11.93 16.83
C GLY A 171 -10.89 -12.74 16.41
N ALA A 172 -10.95 -14.07 16.51
CA ALA A 172 -9.87 -14.98 16.13
C ALA A 172 -9.52 -14.92 14.63
N LEU A 173 -10.45 -14.50 13.77
CA LEU A 173 -10.27 -14.41 12.31
C LEU A 173 -9.88 -12.99 11.85
N ILE A 174 -9.94 -11.98 12.71
CA ILE A 174 -9.59 -10.59 12.35
C ILE A 174 -8.15 -10.48 11.79
N PRO A 175 -7.12 -11.08 12.41
CA PRO A 175 -5.74 -11.00 11.86
C PRO A 175 -5.60 -11.63 10.47
N TRP A 176 -6.52 -12.52 10.09
CA TRP A 176 -6.50 -13.25 8.83
C TRP A 176 -7.33 -12.57 7.75
N LEU A 177 -8.51 -12.08 8.09
CA LEU A 177 -9.54 -11.67 7.13
C LEU A 177 -9.92 -10.19 7.24
N GLY A 178 -9.66 -9.53 8.38
CA GLY A 178 -10.11 -8.18 8.67
C GLY A 178 -9.68 -7.17 7.62
N ALA A 179 -8.37 -7.01 7.43
CA ALA A 179 -7.82 -6.09 6.45
C ALA A 179 -8.26 -6.41 5.00
N ALA A 180 -8.46 -7.70 4.68
CA ALA A 180 -8.94 -8.10 3.36
C ALA A 180 -10.40 -7.70 3.12
N LEU A 181 -11.27 -7.91 4.11
CA LEU A 181 -12.68 -7.52 4.06
C LEU A 181 -12.81 -6.00 3.94
N GLU A 182 -12.11 -5.25 4.78
CA GLU A 182 -12.14 -3.79 4.80
C GLU A 182 -11.58 -3.17 3.50
N SER A 183 -10.58 -3.81 2.89
CA SER A 183 -9.90 -3.26 1.71
C SER A 183 -10.43 -3.76 0.36
N ALA A 184 -11.32 -4.77 0.36
CA ALA A 184 -11.92 -5.31 -0.86
C ALA A 184 -12.60 -4.24 -1.75
N PRO A 185 -13.39 -3.29 -1.19
CA PRO A 185 -14.01 -2.24 -2.00
C PRO A 185 -13.01 -1.42 -2.81
N TYR A 186 -11.83 -1.16 -2.23
CA TYR A 186 -10.79 -0.34 -2.86
C TYR A 186 -10.17 -1.04 -4.06
N VAL A 187 -9.99 -2.36 -4.01
CA VAL A 187 -9.54 -3.12 -5.19
C VAL A 187 -10.63 -3.12 -6.28
N VAL A 188 -11.88 -3.34 -5.91
CA VAL A 188 -12.98 -3.43 -6.88
C VAL A 188 -13.24 -2.09 -7.56
N VAL A 189 -13.18 -0.95 -6.85
CA VAL A 189 -13.29 0.38 -7.49
C VAL A 189 -12.13 0.62 -8.47
N GLY A 190 -10.93 0.11 -8.17
CA GLY A 190 -9.81 0.13 -9.11
C GLY A 190 -10.09 -0.64 -10.40
N VAL A 191 -10.75 -1.81 -10.31
CA VAL A 191 -11.20 -2.56 -11.48
C VAL A 191 -12.24 -1.76 -12.27
N VAL A 192 -13.24 -1.16 -11.59
CA VAL A 192 -14.26 -0.31 -12.24
C VAL A 192 -13.61 0.86 -12.98
N LEU A 193 -12.68 1.57 -12.35
CA LEU A 193 -11.94 2.69 -12.96
C LEU A 193 -11.14 2.26 -14.19
N ALA A 194 -10.46 1.11 -14.15
CA ALA A 194 -9.71 0.62 -15.31
C ALA A 194 -10.59 0.30 -16.53
N ARG A 195 -11.89 0.08 -16.34
CA ARG A 195 -12.87 -0.14 -17.42
C ARG A 195 -13.44 1.18 -17.96
N MET A 196 -13.26 2.29 -17.26
CA MET A 196 -13.65 3.61 -17.76
C MET A 196 -12.66 4.02 -18.85
N GLN A 197 -13.16 4.15 -20.08
CA GLN A 197 -12.30 4.30 -21.27
C GLN A 197 -11.57 5.65 -21.35
N ARG A 198 -12.07 6.69 -20.67
CA ARG A 198 -11.51 8.06 -20.74
C ARG A 198 -11.68 8.77 -19.40
N LEU A 199 -10.57 8.95 -18.70
CA LEU A 199 -10.50 9.91 -17.60
C LEU A 199 -10.42 11.34 -18.17
N PRO A 200 -11.09 12.33 -17.54
CA PRO A 200 -10.97 13.70 -17.99
C PRO A 200 -9.57 14.24 -17.71
N ALA A 201 -9.02 15.01 -18.67
CA ALA A 201 -7.67 15.58 -18.58
C ALA A 201 -7.65 17.12 -18.46
N ARG A 202 -8.82 17.77 -18.30
CA ARG A 202 -8.88 19.24 -18.19
C ARG A 202 -8.40 19.69 -16.80
N PRO A 203 -7.58 20.75 -16.69
CA PRO A 203 -7.06 21.23 -15.41
C PRO A 203 -8.15 21.52 -14.35
N ALA A 204 -9.30 22.04 -14.75
CA ALA A 204 -10.43 22.30 -13.85
C ALA A 204 -10.90 21.04 -13.10
N TRP A 205 -10.92 19.89 -13.78
CA TRP A 205 -11.26 18.60 -13.14
C TRP A 205 -10.19 18.15 -12.16
N GLY A 206 -8.91 18.44 -12.44
CA GLY A 206 -7.82 18.14 -11.51
C GLY A 206 -7.89 18.98 -10.23
N LEU A 207 -8.21 20.27 -10.36
CA LEU A 207 -8.40 21.16 -9.20
C LEU A 207 -9.63 20.76 -8.38
N LEU A 208 -10.76 20.46 -9.04
CA LEU A 208 -11.95 19.97 -8.36
C LEU A 208 -11.65 18.65 -7.63
N ALA A 209 -10.96 17.71 -8.27
CA ALA A 209 -10.59 16.44 -7.67
C ALA A 209 -9.64 16.63 -6.47
N ALA A 210 -8.66 17.54 -6.56
CA ALA A 210 -7.80 17.88 -5.42
C ALA A 210 -8.61 18.48 -4.26
N ALA A 211 -9.56 19.39 -4.54
CA ALA A 211 -10.43 19.97 -3.53
C ALA A 211 -11.34 18.91 -2.86
N VAL A 212 -11.92 18.01 -3.65
CA VAL A 212 -12.73 16.88 -3.15
C VAL A 212 -11.89 15.95 -2.29
N PHE A 213 -10.64 15.64 -2.70
CA PHE A 213 -9.73 14.85 -1.89
C PHE A 213 -9.47 15.51 -0.52
N VAL A 214 -9.10 16.79 -0.51
CA VAL A 214 -8.86 17.53 0.74
C VAL A 214 -10.11 17.57 1.62
N ALA A 215 -11.28 17.83 1.04
CA ALA A 215 -12.55 17.84 1.77
C ALA A 215 -12.91 16.47 2.35
N ALA A 216 -12.70 15.38 1.60
CA ALA A 216 -12.95 14.01 2.07
C ALA A 216 -12.02 13.64 3.23
N ILE A 217 -10.74 14.00 3.16
CA ILE A 217 -9.79 13.79 4.26
C ILE A 217 -10.18 14.63 5.48
N ALA A 218 -10.50 15.91 5.31
CA ALA A 218 -10.93 16.76 6.41
C ALA A 218 -12.19 16.23 7.10
N TYR A 219 -13.17 15.76 6.33
CA TYR A 219 -14.37 15.10 6.85
C TYR A 219 -14.01 13.84 7.65
N ALA A 220 -13.20 12.94 7.08
CA ALA A 220 -12.76 11.71 7.76
C ALA A 220 -12.00 11.96 9.08
N LEU A 221 -11.30 13.09 9.20
CA LEU A 221 -10.53 13.44 10.40
C LEU A 221 -11.35 14.11 11.51
N THR A 222 -12.44 14.79 11.13
CA THR A 222 -13.23 15.62 12.06
C THR A 222 -14.54 14.97 12.49
N THR A 223 -14.99 13.94 11.77
CA THR A 223 -16.26 13.25 12.04
C THR A 223 -16.01 11.81 12.47
N GLY A 224 -16.76 11.35 13.47
CA GLY A 224 -16.82 9.93 13.79
C GLY A 224 -17.62 9.22 12.70
N THR A 225 -16.96 8.49 11.81
CA THR A 225 -17.61 7.81 10.70
C THR A 225 -18.06 6.40 11.08
N THR A 226 -19.26 6.01 10.66
CA THR A 226 -19.66 4.59 10.59
C THR A 226 -18.77 3.83 9.60
N ARG A 227 -18.77 2.48 9.64
CA ARG A 227 -17.99 1.65 8.67
C ARG A 227 -18.37 1.92 7.21
N LEU A 228 -19.64 2.19 6.95
CA LEU A 228 -20.14 2.54 5.62
C LEU A 228 -19.61 3.91 5.19
N GLU A 229 -19.79 4.94 6.02
CA GLU A 229 -19.29 6.28 5.73
C GLU A 229 -17.77 6.26 5.52
N HIS A 230 -17.03 5.54 6.36
CA HIS A 230 -15.59 5.37 6.20
C HIS A 230 -15.23 4.80 4.82
N SER A 231 -15.92 3.73 4.40
CA SER A 231 -15.69 3.10 3.10
C SER A 231 -15.98 4.06 1.94
N LEU A 232 -17.11 4.77 2.01
CA LEU A 232 -17.55 5.70 0.96
C LEU A 232 -16.64 6.93 0.86
N VAL A 233 -16.29 7.54 2.00
CA VAL A 233 -15.39 8.70 2.06
C VAL A 233 -13.99 8.31 1.59
N THR A 234 -13.50 7.14 1.97
CA THR A 234 -12.20 6.63 1.52
C THR A 234 -12.20 6.38 0.02
N ILE A 235 -13.25 5.74 -0.53
CA ILE A 235 -13.41 5.56 -1.98
C ILE A 235 -13.40 6.91 -2.69
N LEU A 236 -14.17 7.89 -2.20
CA LEU A 236 -14.21 9.24 -2.76
C LEU A 236 -12.81 9.88 -2.76
N ALA A 237 -12.10 9.81 -1.64
CA ALA A 237 -10.76 10.37 -1.50
C ALA A 237 -9.77 9.74 -2.48
N ILE A 238 -9.69 8.41 -2.57
CA ILE A 238 -8.72 7.76 -3.46
C ILE A 238 -9.08 7.91 -4.94
N VAL A 239 -10.37 7.94 -5.31
CA VAL A 239 -10.81 8.23 -6.69
C VAL A 239 -10.47 9.67 -7.06
N ALA A 240 -10.72 10.63 -6.16
CA ALA A 240 -10.39 12.03 -6.38
C ALA A 240 -8.87 12.24 -6.48
N LEU A 241 -8.07 11.61 -5.61
CA LEU A 241 -6.61 11.68 -5.66
C LEU A 241 -6.05 11.11 -6.96
N THR A 242 -6.55 9.95 -7.40
CA THR A 242 -6.10 9.33 -8.66
C THR A 242 -6.45 10.17 -9.88
N LEU A 243 -7.63 10.80 -9.89
CA LEU A 243 -8.01 11.74 -10.94
C LEU A 243 -7.12 12.99 -10.93
N ALA A 244 -6.85 13.57 -9.77
CA ALA A 244 -5.96 14.73 -9.64
C ALA A 244 -4.55 14.42 -10.18
N ILE A 245 -4.00 13.25 -9.83
CA ILE A 245 -2.69 12.78 -10.33
C ILE A 245 -2.72 12.57 -11.85
N HIS A 246 -3.78 11.94 -12.38
CA HIS A 246 -3.94 11.74 -13.82
C HIS A 246 -3.98 13.06 -14.61
N VAL A 247 -4.73 14.04 -14.13
CA VAL A 247 -4.82 15.37 -14.76
C VAL A 247 -3.48 16.11 -14.65
N ALA A 248 -2.81 16.05 -13.49
CA ALA A 248 -1.51 16.67 -13.30
C ALA A 248 -0.44 16.06 -14.22
N ASP A 249 -0.50 14.74 -14.48
CA ASP A 249 0.40 14.06 -15.41
C ASP A 249 0.10 14.36 -16.88
N SER A 250 -1.19 14.54 -17.21
CA SER A 250 -1.64 14.88 -18.55
C SER A 250 -1.33 16.34 -18.92
N SER A 251 -1.16 17.20 -17.92
CA SER A 251 -0.83 18.62 -18.09
C SER A 251 0.65 18.82 -18.45
N SER A 252 0.97 19.88 -19.22
CA SER A 252 2.36 20.29 -19.43
C SER A 252 2.90 20.94 -18.14
N GLY A 253 3.80 20.27 -17.42
CA GLY A 253 4.35 20.82 -16.19
C GLY A 253 5.40 19.94 -15.51
N ALA A 254 5.93 20.42 -14.37
CA ALA A 254 6.96 19.73 -13.60
C ALA A 254 6.53 18.32 -13.16
N PHE A 255 5.26 18.13 -12.80
CA PHE A 255 4.73 16.84 -12.38
C PHE A 255 4.78 15.78 -13.49
N ARG A 256 4.44 16.15 -14.73
CA ARG A 256 4.59 15.28 -15.92
C ARG A 256 6.05 14.87 -16.12
N ASN A 257 7.01 15.74 -15.82
CA ASN A 257 8.43 15.46 -15.96
C ASN A 257 9.08 14.76 -14.75
N ALA A 258 8.35 14.53 -13.66
CA ALA A 258 8.84 13.86 -12.45
C ALA A 258 9.05 12.34 -12.65
N ARG A 259 10.04 11.97 -13.49
CA ARG A 259 10.38 10.58 -13.81
C ARG A 259 10.88 9.79 -12.61
N TRP A 260 11.48 10.46 -11.63
CA TRP A 260 11.94 9.87 -10.38
C TRP A 260 10.76 9.29 -9.58
N LEU A 261 9.61 9.97 -9.57
CA LEU A 261 8.42 9.52 -8.86
C LEU A 261 7.84 8.26 -9.50
N ALA A 262 7.80 8.21 -10.84
CA ALA A 262 7.44 7.01 -11.57
C ALA A 262 8.45 5.87 -11.34
N HIS A 263 9.73 6.17 -11.21
CA HIS A 263 10.75 5.17 -10.88
C HIS A 263 10.51 4.55 -9.50
N LEU A 264 10.25 5.36 -8.46
CA LEU A 264 9.89 4.87 -7.13
C LEU A 264 8.64 3.96 -7.18
N GLY A 265 7.64 4.31 -7.98
CA GLY A 265 6.48 3.45 -8.21
C GLY A 265 6.83 2.09 -8.85
N ARG A 266 7.76 2.06 -9.80
CA ARG A 266 8.20 0.81 -10.45
C ARG A 266 8.96 -0.11 -9.50
N VAL A 267 9.76 0.44 -8.61
CA VAL A 267 10.55 -0.30 -7.61
C VAL A 267 9.86 -0.38 -6.24
N SER A 268 8.58 -0.01 -6.16
CA SER A 268 7.87 0.12 -4.89
C SER A 268 7.79 -1.19 -4.11
N MET A 269 7.86 -2.34 -4.78
CA MET A 269 7.85 -3.65 -4.12
C MET A 269 9.12 -3.84 -3.27
N ALA A 270 10.29 -3.51 -3.82
CA ALA A 270 11.54 -3.55 -3.06
C ALA A 270 11.51 -2.59 -1.87
N ILE A 271 11.04 -1.36 -2.09
CA ILE A 271 10.87 -0.36 -1.03
C ILE A 271 9.91 -0.88 0.05
N TYR A 272 8.72 -1.33 -0.34
CA TYR A 272 7.73 -1.85 0.58
C TYR A 272 8.28 -2.96 1.46
N LEU A 273 9.03 -3.91 0.89
CA LEU A 273 9.58 -5.06 1.61
C LEU A 273 10.74 -4.69 2.55
N GLY A 274 11.60 -3.76 2.14
CA GLY A 274 12.88 -3.51 2.82
C GLY A 274 12.95 -2.26 3.68
N HIS A 275 12.09 -1.25 3.46
CA HIS A 275 12.30 0.10 4.01
C HIS A 275 12.45 0.13 5.54
N THR A 276 11.66 -0.64 6.29
CA THR A 276 11.73 -0.62 7.75
C THR A 276 13.07 -1.09 8.30
N ILE A 277 13.75 -2.01 7.60
CA ILE A 277 15.09 -2.48 7.99
C ILE A 277 16.08 -1.32 7.91
N PHE A 278 16.09 -0.59 6.79
CA PHE A 278 16.98 0.55 6.58
C PHE A 278 16.63 1.72 7.50
N SER A 279 15.35 2.10 7.61
CA SER A 279 14.90 3.20 8.46
C SER A 279 15.20 2.93 9.93
N ALA A 280 14.93 1.72 10.43
CA ALA A 280 15.20 1.36 11.83
C ALA A 280 16.70 1.32 12.12
N ALA A 281 17.51 0.69 11.27
CA ALA A 281 18.96 0.61 11.46
C ALA A 281 19.59 2.01 11.55
N PHE A 282 19.27 2.91 10.62
CA PHE A 282 19.84 4.26 10.62
C PHE A 282 19.31 5.13 11.76
N ARG A 283 18.04 4.98 12.16
CA ARG A 283 17.54 5.62 13.38
C ARG A 283 18.35 5.18 14.60
N SER A 284 18.55 3.88 14.79
CA SER A 284 19.32 3.37 15.93
C SER A 284 20.77 3.87 15.92
N LEU A 285 21.38 4.00 14.73
CA LEU A 285 22.72 4.59 14.59
C LEU A 285 22.75 6.07 15.00
N LEU A 286 21.78 6.88 14.54
CA LEU A 286 21.69 8.30 14.90
C LEU A 286 21.52 8.50 16.41
N LEU A 287 20.61 7.74 17.02
CA LEU A 287 20.39 7.77 18.46
C LEU A 287 21.64 7.32 19.22
N GLY A 288 22.34 6.31 18.73
CA GLY A 288 23.59 5.81 19.34
C GLY A 288 24.73 6.82 19.35
N VAL A 289 24.77 7.75 18.39
CA VAL A 289 25.74 8.86 18.36
C VAL A 289 25.23 10.16 19.00
N GLY A 290 24.07 10.11 19.67
CA GLY A 290 23.48 11.24 20.39
C GLY A 290 22.69 12.22 19.54
N ILE A 291 22.31 11.85 18.31
CA ILE A 291 21.42 12.67 17.46
C ILE A 291 19.97 12.23 17.72
N ASP A 292 19.26 13.01 18.53
CA ASP A 292 17.88 12.75 18.98
C ASP A 292 16.85 13.75 18.43
N GLN A 293 17.28 14.69 17.58
CA GLN A 293 16.39 15.68 16.97
C GLN A 293 15.40 15.02 16.02
N VAL A 294 14.11 15.00 16.41
CA VAL A 294 12.99 14.34 15.70
C VAL A 294 13.03 14.56 14.19
N TRP A 295 13.19 15.81 13.74
CA TRP A 295 13.14 16.15 12.32
C TRP A 295 14.36 15.66 11.53
N ILE A 296 15.54 15.64 12.14
CA ILE A 296 16.75 15.07 11.52
C ILE A 296 16.59 13.57 11.41
N VAL A 297 16.20 12.91 12.51
CA VAL A 297 16.00 11.46 12.56
C VAL A 297 14.94 11.04 11.53
N LEU A 298 13.83 11.78 11.42
CA LEU A 298 12.78 11.53 10.43
C LEU A 298 13.28 11.69 9.00
N ALA A 299 13.93 12.81 8.68
CA ALA A 299 14.42 13.08 7.34
C ALA A 299 15.40 12.00 6.87
N VAL A 300 16.34 11.60 7.74
CA VAL A 300 17.31 10.54 7.44
C VAL A 300 16.63 9.18 7.34
N ALA A 301 15.74 8.82 8.27
CA ALA A 301 15.04 7.54 8.25
C ALA A 301 14.19 7.37 6.98
N VAL A 302 13.55 8.44 6.49
CA VAL A 302 12.81 8.42 5.21
C VAL A 302 13.75 8.34 4.02
N ALA A 303 14.80 9.16 3.98
CA ALA A 303 15.75 9.16 2.88
C ALA A 303 16.43 7.79 2.70
N VAL A 304 16.92 7.19 3.78
CA VAL A 304 17.56 5.87 3.77
C VAL A 304 16.54 4.76 3.55
N GLY A 305 15.33 4.88 4.13
CA GLY A 305 14.23 3.95 3.89
C GLY A 305 13.80 3.86 2.42
N LEU A 306 13.99 4.93 1.64
CA LEU A 306 13.79 4.94 0.19
C LEU A 306 15.05 4.49 -0.57
N ALA A 307 16.20 5.11 -0.28
CA ALA A 307 17.43 4.89 -1.04
C ALA A 307 18.01 3.47 -0.87
N GLY A 308 17.92 2.91 0.35
CA GLY A 308 18.44 1.58 0.67
C GLY A 308 17.79 0.48 -0.18
N PRO A 309 16.46 0.32 -0.15
CA PRO A 309 15.79 -0.65 -1.00
C PRO A 309 15.90 -0.39 -2.50
N VAL A 310 16.01 0.88 -2.94
CA VAL A 310 16.27 1.21 -4.34
C VAL A 310 17.66 0.71 -4.78
N ALA A 311 18.68 0.92 -3.94
CA ALA A 311 20.01 0.37 -4.19
C ALA A 311 20.00 -1.16 -4.19
N LEU A 312 19.29 -1.78 -3.25
CA LEU A 312 19.12 -3.23 -3.20
C LEU A 312 18.47 -3.79 -4.47
N ASP A 313 17.38 -3.17 -4.94
CA ASP A 313 16.72 -3.53 -6.20
C ASP A 313 17.70 -3.44 -7.39
N TRP A 314 18.44 -2.34 -7.48
CA TRP A 314 19.43 -2.13 -8.53
C TRP A 314 20.55 -3.18 -8.52
N ILE A 315 21.13 -3.48 -7.35
CA ILE A 315 22.16 -4.53 -7.19
C ILE A 315 21.59 -5.89 -7.59
N ALA A 316 20.41 -6.24 -7.06
CA ALA A 316 19.78 -7.53 -7.32
C ALA A 316 19.40 -7.72 -8.79
N ARG A 317 19.02 -6.66 -9.50
CA ARG A 317 18.78 -6.71 -10.96
C ARG A 317 20.07 -6.93 -11.74
N ARG A 318 21.18 -6.31 -11.33
CA ARG A 318 22.50 -6.55 -11.95
C ARG A 318 23.01 -7.97 -11.72
N LEU A 319 22.74 -8.54 -10.55
CA LEU A 319 23.11 -9.92 -10.20
C LEU A 319 22.12 -10.98 -10.73
N GLY A 320 21.00 -10.57 -11.35
CA GLY A 320 19.99 -11.48 -11.87
C GLY A 320 19.10 -12.15 -10.81
N VAL A 321 19.14 -11.70 -9.55
CA VAL A 321 18.44 -12.32 -8.41
C VAL A 321 17.18 -11.56 -7.96
N ALA A 322 16.84 -10.43 -8.61
CA ALA A 322 15.67 -9.61 -8.23
C ALA A 322 14.36 -10.40 -8.09
N ARG A 323 14.09 -11.31 -9.03
CA ARG A 323 12.90 -12.18 -8.97
C ARG A 323 12.90 -13.12 -7.77
N LEU A 324 14.07 -13.62 -7.37
CA LEU A 324 14.21 -14.47 -6.19
C LEU A 324 13.90 -13.67 -4.93
N LEU A 325 14.31 -12.40 -4.88
CA LEU A 325 13.99 -11.49 -3.79
C LEU A 325 12.55 -10.93 -3.82
N GLY A 326 11.76 -11.29 -4.83
CA GLY A 326 10.34 -10.95 -4.88
C GLY A 326 10.00 -9.55 -5.43
N PHE A 327 10.93 -8.89 -6.13
CA PHE A 327 10.71 -7.59 -6.79
C PHE A 327 11.11 -7.56 -8.30
#